data_AF-A0A1F2ZV91-F1
#
_entry.id   AF-A0A1F2ZV91-F1
#
_cell.length_a   1.000
_cell.length_b   1.000
_cell.length_c   1.000
_cell.angle_alpha   90.00
_cell.angle_beta   90.00
_cell.angle_gamma   90.00
#
_symmetry.space_group_name_H-M   'P 1'
#
loop_
_entity.id
_entity.type
_entity.pdbx_description
1 polymer ?
#
loop_
_entity_poly.entity_id
_entity_poly.type
_entity_poly.pdbx_seq_one_letter_code
_entity_poly.pdbx_strand_id
1 'polypeptide(L)'
;MENTYYLIVEQRAGGRRLRTLDEYASADRLIADAADYEAGEFPGRWVGALELSFDDSGRLIAALPLVDIAADVHAELASRLEWCQRQTALDRWSPR
;
A
#
# COMPACT_ATOMS: atom_id res chain seq x y z
N MET A 1 -17.07 13.30 -10.27
CA MET A 1 -15.61 13.04 -10.43
C MET A 1 -15.16 12.13 -9.31
N GLU A 2 -14.89 10.88 -9.65
CA GLU A 2 -14.46 9.83 -8.73
C GLU A 2 -13.00 9.49 -9.03
N ASN A 3 -12.21 9.35 -7.96
CA ASN A 3 -10.82 8.91 -8.03
C ASN A 3 -10.73 7.49 -7.50
N THR A 4 -10.04 6.64 -8.24
CA THR A 4 -9.79 5.25 -7.88
C THR A 4 -8.30 5.02 -7.83
N TYR A 5 -7.84 4.35 -6.77
CA TYR A 5 -6.42 4.13 -6.54
C TYR A 5 -6.05 2.69 -6.90
N TYR A 6 -4.90 2.49 -7.53
CA TYR A 6 -4.43 1.16 -7.91
C TYR A 6 -3.02 0.92 -7.42
N LEU A 7 -2.81 -0.22 -6.76
CA LEU A 7 -1.48 -0.72 -6.42
C LEU A 7 -0.96 -1.60 -7.54
N ILE A 8 0.28 -1.39 -7.96
CA ILE A 8 0.95 -2.25 -8.93
C ILE A 8 1.81 -3.24 -8.16
N VAL A 9 1.46 -4.51 -8.22
CA VAL A 9 2.21 -5.58 -7.56
C VAL A 9 2.83 -6.47 -8.61
N GLU A 10 4.02 -6.97 -8.31
CA GLU A 10 4.76 -7.84 -9.18
C GLU A 10 5.10 -9.15 -8.50
N GLN A 11 4.78 -10.26 -9.16
CA GLN A 11 4.90 -11.60 -8.61
C GLN A 11 5.54 -12.57 -9.61
N ARG A 12 6.17 -13.63 -9.11
CA ARG A 12 6.65 -14.74 -9.93
C ARG A 12 5.65 -15.89 -9.88
N ALA A 13 5.10 -16.24 -11.04
CA ALA A 13 4.23 -17.40 -11.18
C ALA A 13 4.69 -18.23 -12.39
N GLY A 14 4.93 -19.53 -12.20
CA GLY A 14 5.32 -20.44 -13.28
C GLY A 14 6.58 -20.01 -14.06
N GLY A 15 7.57 -19.42 -13.38
CA GLY A 15 8.80 -18.91 -14.00
C GLY A 15 8.65 -17.59 -14.75
N ARG A 16 7.47 -16.96 -14.74
CA ARG A 16 7.20 -15.66 -15.37
C ARG A 16 6.96 -14.58 -14.33
N ARG A 17 7.35 -13.35 -14.66
CA ARG A 17 7.10 -12.14 -13.87
C ARG A 17 5.76 -11.56 -14.33
N LEU A 18 4.77 -11.54 -13.45
CA LEU A 18 3.44 -10.99 -13.69
C LEU A 18 3.29 -9.68 -12.92
N ARG A 19 2.51 -8.75 -13.48
CA ARG A 19 2.09 -7.52 -12.81
C ARG A 19 0.57 -7.50 -12.68
N THR A 20 0.08 -7.25 -11.48
CA THR A 20 -1.33 -7.09 -11.15
C THR A 20 -1.62 -5.65 -10.77
N LEU A 21 -2.86 -5.25 -10.99
CA LEU A 21 -3.41 -3.97 -10.55
C LEU A 21 -4.52 -4.30 -9.56
N ASP A 22 -4.30 -3.92 -8.31
CA ASP A 22 -5.27 -4.12 -7.24
C ASP A 22 -5.95 -2.78 -6.96
N GLU A 23 -7.27 -2.77 -6.95
CA GLU A 23 -8.09 -1.57 -6.82
C GLU A 23 -8.35 -1.23 -5.35
N TYR A 24 -8.26 0.05 -5.01
CA TYR A 24 -8.48 0.58 -3.68
C TYR A 24 -9.39 1.80 -3.71
N ALA A 25 -10.32 1.84 -2.76
CA ALA A 25 -11.23 2.96 -2.55
C ALA A 25 -10.55 4.18 -1.91
N SER A 26 -9.37 4.04 -1.31
CA SER A 26 -8.61 5.15 -0.73
C SER A 26 -7.10 4.93 -0.81
N ALA A 27 -6.36 6.04 -0.85
CA ALA A 27 -4.90 6.03 -0.79
C ALA A 27 -4.37 5.43 0.52
N ASP A 28 -5.02 5.70 1.66
CA ASP A 28 -4.59 5.16 2.96
C ASP A 28 -4.59 3.62 3.00
N ARG A 29 -5.63 2.99 2.43
CA ARG A 29 -5.70 1.51 2.35
C ARG A 29 -4.64 0.96 1.42
N LEU A 30 -4.43 1.63 0.30
CA LEU A 30 -3.38 1.26 -0.63
C LEU A 30 -1.99 1.36 0.03
N ILE A 31 -1.71 2.43 0.77
CA ILE A 31 -0.45 2.62 1.51
C ILE A 31 -0.26 1.51 2.55
N ALA A 32 -1.32 1.16 3.28
CA ALA A 32 -1.27 0.10 4.28
C ALA A 32 -0.90 -1.27 3.67
N ASP A 33 -1.51 -1.64 2.55
CA ASP A 33 -1.23 -2.91 1.87
C ASP A 33 0.15 -2.88 1.18
N ALA A 34 0.57 -1.73 0.63
CA ALA A 34 1.92 -1.56 0.12
C ALA A 34 2.98 -1.73 1.22
N ALA A 35 2.70 -1.27 2.44
CA ALA A 35 3.55 -1.51 3.61
C ALA A 35 3.62 -3.01 3.96
N ASP A 36 2.52 -3.76 3.84
CA ASP A 36 2.52 -5.21 4.04
C ASP A 36 3.37 -5.94 2.98
N TYR A 37 3.34 -5.49 1.72
CA TYR A 37 4.26 -5.99 0.68
C TYR A 37 5.73 -5.65 1.00
N GLU A 38 6.02 -4.43 1.45
CA GLU A 38 7.38 -3.99 1.78
C GLU A 38 7.94 -4.74 3.02
N ALA A 39 7.08 -5.04 4.00
CA ALA A 39 7.41 -5.86 5.16
C ALA A 39 7.57 -7.35 4.84
N GLY A 40 7.18 -7.77 3.63
CA GLY A 40 7.24 -9.17 3.19
C GLY A 40 6.12 -10.04 3.75
N GLU A 41 5.02 -9.44 4.20
CA GLU A 41 3.85 -10.16 4.70
C GLU A 41 3.04 -10.80 3.56
N PHE A 42 3.09 -10.18 2.38
CA PHE A 42 2.44 -10.69 1.16
C PHE A 42 3.45 -11.20 0.13
N PRO A 43 3.07 -12.21 -0.68
CA PRO A 43 3.93 -12.67 -1.77
C PRO A 43 4.02 -11.62 -2.87
N GLY A 44 5.24 -11.30 -3.30
CA GLY A 44 5.49 -10.37 -4.40
C GLY A 44 6.23 -9.12 -3.96
N ARG A 45 6.16 -8.09 -4.79
CA ARG A 45 6.75 -6.79 -4.54
C ARG A 45 5.83 -5.72 -5.12
N TRP A 46 5.41 -4.76 -4.31
CA TRP A 46 4.78 -3.56 -4.84
C TRP A 46 5.84 -2.76 -5.63
N VAL A 47 5.46 -2.24 -6.79
CA VAL A 47 6.39 -1.55 -7.72
C VAL A 47 5.92 -0.15 -8.11
N GLY A 48 4.75 0.28 -7.63
CA GLY A 48 4.22 1.61 -7.84
C GLY A 48 2.73 1.67 -7.55
N ALA A 49 2.16 2.86 -7.71
CA ALA A 49 0.74 3.09 -7.56
C ALA A 49 0.25 4.16 -8.54
N LEU A 50 -1.05 4.10 -8.86
CA LEU A 50 -1.71 5.00 -9.80
C LEU A 50 -2.98 5.56 -9.18
N GLU A 51 -3.28 6.81 -9.50
CA GLU A 51 -4.59 7.43 -9.33
C GLU A 51 -5.24 7.55 -10.71
N LEU A 52 -6.41 6.93 -10.88
CA LEU A 52 -7.24 7.07 -12.06
C LEU A 52 -8.43 7.95 -11.74
N SER A 53 -8.67 8.96 -12.56
CA SER A 53 -9.84 9.83 -12.44
C SER A 53 -10.81 9.55 -13.57
N PHE A 54 -12.10 9.43 -13.20
CA PHE A 54 -13.20 9.20 -14.14
C PHE A 54 -14.18 10.38 -14.12
N ASP A 55 -14.70 10.72 -15.30
CA ASP A 55 -15.83 11.65 -15.40
C ASP A 55 -17.15 10.96 -15.00
N ASP A 56 -18.23 11.73 -14.91
CA ASP A 56 -19.54 11.23 -14.47
C ASP A 56 -20.19 10.24 -15.48
N SER A 57 -19.58 10.05 -16.66
CA SER A 57 -19.97 9.02 -17.64
C SER A 57 -19.19 7.71 -17.49
N GLY A 58 -18.24 7.65 -16.54
CA GLY A 58 -17.34 6.52 -16.34
C GLY A 58 -16.16 6.49 -17.32
N ARG A 59 -15.91 7.57 -18.07
CA ARG A 59 -14.76 7.64 -18.98
C ARG A 59 -13.52 8.07 -18.20
N LEU A 60 -12.41 7.35 -18.44
CA LEU A 60 -11.10 7.72 -17.91
C LEU A 60 -10.66 9.08 -18.49
N ILE A 61 -10.36 10.02 -17.60
CA ILE A 61 -9.91 11.38 -17.96
C ILE A 61 -8.48 11.67 -17.51
N ALA A 62 -7.98 10.97 -16.49
CA ALA A 62 -6.59 11.09 -16.04
C ALA A 62 -6.07 9.76 -15.48
N ALA A 63 -4.78 9.51 -15.68
CA ALA A 63 -4.04 8.40 -15.07
C ALA A 63 -2.70 8.95 -14.59
N LEU A 64 -2.56 9.12 -13.28
CA LEU A 64 -1.42 9.78 -12.66
C LEU A 64 -0.66 8.78 -11.77
N PRO A 65 0.69 8.72 -11.86
CA PRO A 65 1.45 8.02 -10.85
C PRO A 65 1.30 8.75 -9.51
N LEU A 66 1.07 7.97 -8.45
CA LEU A 66 1.19 8.50 -7.08
C LEU A 66 2.68 8.66 -6.77
N VAL A 67 3.20 9.85 -7.03
CA VAL A 67 4.57 10.24 -6.67
C VAL A 67 4.66 10.24 -5.14
N ASP A 68 5.83 9.88 -4.61
CA ASP A 68 6.14 9.86 -3.16
C ASP A 68 5.43 8.80 -2.30
N ILE A 69 4.66 7.89 -2.89
CA ILE A 69 4.01 6.82 -2.12
C ILE A 69 4.99 5.94 -1.32
N ALA A 70 6.24 5.82 -1.79
CA ALA A 70 7.29 5.13 -1.05
C ALA A 70 7.59 5.80 0.31
N ALA A 71 7.54 7.13 0.37
CA ALA A 71 7.76 7.86 1.61
C ALA A 71 6.62 7.60 2.60
N ASP A 72 5.36 7.63 2.12
CA ASP A 72 4.18 7.35 2.94
C ASP A 72 4.16 5.90 3.44
N VAL A 73 4.53 4.94 2.59
CA VAL A 73 4.69 3.52 2.96
C VAL A 73 5.74 3.34 4.06
N HIS A 74 6.90 3.99 3.93
CA HIS A 74 7.93 3.91 4.97
C HIS A 74 7.52 4.61 6.27
N ALA A 75 6.77 5.71 6.19
CA ALA A 75 6.22 6.39 7.37
C ALA A 75 5.21 5.50 8.10
N GLU A 76 4.33 4.81 7.35
CA GLU A 76 3.38 3.83 7.89
C GLU A 76 4.12 2.68 8.60
N LEU A 77 5.14 2.10 7.98
CA LEU A 77 5.96 1.05 8.61
C LEU A 77 6.63 1.52 9.90
N ALA A 78 7.21 2.73 9.89
CA ALA A 78 7.84 3.32 11.07
C ALA A 78 6.82 3.49 12.20
N SER A 79 5.62 4.00 11.88
CA SER A 79 4.51 4.17 12.84
C SER A 79 4.10 2.85 13.49
N ARG A 80 3.97 1.77 12.71
CA ARG A 80 3.65 0.43 13.22
C ARG A 80 4.75 -0.09 14.15
N LEU A 81 6.01 0.07 13.77
CA LEU A 81 7.15 -0.35 14.59
C LEU A 81 7.20 0.40 15.92
N GLU A 82 6.99 1.72 15.90
CA GLU A 82 6.91 2.52 17.12
C GLU A 82 5.77 2.06 18.03
N TRP A 83 4.59 1.80 17.46
CA TRP A 83 3.46 1.28 18.22
C TRP A 83 3.80 -0.08 18.88
N CYS A 84 4.37 -1.02 18.14
CA CYS A 84 4.80 -2.32 18.66
C CYS A 84 5.82 -2.19 19.80
N GLN A 85 6.78 -1.27 19.67
CA GLN A 85 7.76 -1.00 20.72
C GLN A 85 7.11 -0.43 21.98
N ARG A 86 6.16 0.51 21.84
CA ARG A 86 5.40 1.07 22.97
C ARG A 86 4.55 0.01 23.65
N GLN A 87 3.86 -0.85 22.91
CA GLN A 87 3.09 -1.96 23.50
C GLN A 87 3.98 -2.91 24.28
N THR A 88 5.10 -3.33 23.68
CA THR A 88 6.09 -4.19 24.35
C THR A 88 6.61 -3.55 25.65
N ALA A 89 6.83 -2.24 25.64
CA ALA A 89 7.23 -1.51 26.84
C ALA A 89 6.12 -1.50 27.91
N LEU A 90 4.86 -1.32 27.54
CA LEU A 90 3.73 -1.37 28.47
C LEU A 90 3.52 -2.77 29.06
N ASP A 91 3.60 -3.81 28.23
CA ASP A 91 3.43 -5.21 28.64
C ASP A 91 4.49 -5.62 29.67
N ARG A 92 5.73 -5.15 29.50
CA ARG A 92 6.83 -5.39 30.46
C ARG A 92 6.59 -4.77 31.84
N TRP A 93 5.75 -3.75 31.93
CA TRP A 93 5.46 -3.02 33.16
C TRP A 93 4.11 -3.41 33.77
N SER A 94 3.41 -4.40 33.23
CA SER A 94 2.18 -4.91 33.84
C SER A 94 2.50 -5.55 35.21
N PRO A 95 2.01 -4.97 36.33
CA PRO A 95 2.15 -5.61 37.63
C PRO A 95 1.25 -6.85 37.62
N ARG A 96 1.83 -8.01 37.94
CA ARG A 96 1.07 -9.23 38.25
C ARG A 96 0.19 -9.02 39.47
#